data_AF-A0AAX1J655-F1
#
_entry.id   AF-A0AAX1J655-F1
#
_cell.length_a   1.000
_cell.length_b   1.000
_cell.length_c   1.000
_cell.angle_alpha   90.00
_cell.angle_beta   90.00
_cell.angle_gamma   90.00
#
_symmetry.space_group_name_H-M   'P 1'
#
loop_
_entity.id
_entity.type
_entity.pdbx_description
1 polymer ?
#
loop_
_entity_poly.entity_id
_entity_poly.type
_entity_poly.pdbx_seq_one_letter_code
_entity_poly.pdbx_strand_id
1 'polypeptide(L)'
;MPLFKKNIKAAWTEATAALEAQAERLMALPPAADLAAELMEAFGPNGAKRGKPLTQLDLVTWKLRGYQFDSRGQRAMVYKKLGAPIREAMQVLEHAELVQLRVRSESADTWSATSRGRQALERGKDAVRQCIAERGGRPAAGSSALPPQSIADRLQELETLRAAGAISPDEYSAARARVIDDI
;
A
#
# COMPACT_ATOMS: atom_id res chain seq x y z
N MET A 1 -35.76 14.80 37.56
CA MET A 1 -34.87 15.67 36.77
C MET A 1 -33.53 14.99 36.51
N PRO A 2 -33.12 14.75 35.24
CA PRO A 2 -31.71 14.52 34.93
C PRO A 2 -31.28 15.30 33.65
N LEU A 3 -31.09 16.61 33.75
CA LEU A 3 -30.59 17.43 32.63
C LEU A 3 -29.05 17.45 32.55
N PHE A 4 -28.35 17.25 33.67
CA PHE A 4 -26.88 17.34 33.73
C PHE A 4 -26.13 16.20 33.02
N LYS A 5 -26.67 14.97 33.02
CA LYS A 5 -25.99 13.81 32.41
C LYS A 5 -26.02 13.81 30.88
N LYS A 6 -27.04 14.41 30.26
CA LYS A 6 -27.15 14.51 28.79
C LYS A 6 -26.12 15.51 28.22
N ASN A 7 -25.89 16.63 28.90
CA ASN A 7 -24.96 17.66 28.44
C ASN A 7 -23.49 17.21 28.49
N ILE A 8 -23.10 16.38 29.47
CA ILE A 8 -21.72 15.86 29.55
C ILE A 8 -21.43 14.89 28.39
N LYS A 9 -22.38 14.00 28.06
CA LYS A 9 -22.21 13.08 26.92
C LYS A 9 -22.15 13.83 25.59
N ALA A 10 -23.03 14.82 25.39
CA ALA A 10 -23.04 15.65 24.19
C ALA A 10 -21.73 16.44 24.03
N ALA A 11 -21.26 17.07 25.11
CA ALA A 11 -19.98 17.77 25.13
C ALA A 11 -18.78 16.83 24.88
N TRP A 12 -18.83 15.59 25.40
CA TRP A 12 -17.82 14.58 25.11
C TRP A 12 -17.82 14.15 23.64
N THR A 13 -19.00 13.92 23.05
CA THR A 13 -19.10 13.55 21.63
C THR A 13 -18.63 14.68 20.71
N GLU A 14 -18.98 15.92 21.03
CA GLU A 14 -18.55 17.10 20.26
C GLU A 14 -17.04 17.33 20.39
N ALA A 15 -16.48 17.20 21.59
CA ALA A 15 -15.03 17.26 21.81
C ALA A 15 -14.29 16.13 21.07
N THR A 16 -14.86 14.92 21.06
CA THR A 16 -14.28 13.77 20.34
C THR A 16 -14.34 14.00 18.83
N ALA A 17 -15.45 14.53 18.30
CA ALA A 17 -15.61 14.86 16.89
C ALA A 17 -14.68 16.00 16.45
N ALA A 18 -14.48 17.03 17.29
CA ALA A 18 -13.54 18.11 17.02
C ALA A 18 -12.08 17.62 17.02
N LEU A 19 -11.72 16.78 18.00
CA LEU A 19 -10.43 16.08 18.04
C LEU A 19 -10.24 15.16 16.84
N GLU A 20 -11.30 14.50 16.40
CA GLU A 20 -11.30 13.62 15.24
C GLU A 20 -11.12 14.41 13.94
N ALA A 21 -11.81 15.53 13.75
CA ALA A 21 -11.63 16.41 12.60
C ALA A 21 -10.25 17.08 12.58
N GLN A 22 -9.69 17.41 13.75
CA GLN A 22 -8.32 17.93 13.86
C GLN A 22 -7.30 16.83 13.60
N ALA A 23 -7.55 15.61 14.10
CA ALA A 23 -6.74 14.44 13.78
C ALA A 23 -6.84 14.11 12.29
N GLU A 24 -8.00 14.23 11.65
CA GLU A 24 -8.22 14.00 10.23
C GLU A 24 -7.53 15.07 9.37
N ARG A 25 -7.49 16.33 9.82
CA ARG A 25 -6.64 17.37 9.18
C ARG A 25 -5.15 17.09 9.34
N LEU A 26 -4.72 16.66 10.52
CA LEU A 26 -3.33 16.21 10.77
C LEU A 26 -3.00 14.91 10.02
N MET A 27 -4.02 14.12 9.72
CA MET A 27 -3.96 12.80 9.07
C MET A 27 -4.61 12.85 7.69
N ALA A 28 -4.55 13.99 7.00
CA ALA A 28 -4.68 14.04 5.54
C ALA A 28 -3.46 13.31 4.97
N LEU A 29 -3.45 12.00 5.20
CA LEU A 29 -2.30 11.16 5.02
C LEU A 29 -2.05 11.10 3.53
N PRO A 30 -0.79 11.23 3.13
CA PRO A 30 -0.47 11.10 1.73
C PRO A 30 -0.83 9.69 1.27
N PRO A 31 -1.06 9.49 -0.04
CA PRO A 31 -1.26 8.16 -0.61
C PRO A 31 -0.22 7.16 -0.10
N ALA A 32 -0.57 5.88 -0.01
CA ALA A 32 0.31 4.86 0.58
C ALA A 32 1.73 4.84 -0.04
N ALA A 33 1.87 5.13 -1.33
CA ALA A 33 3.16 5.24 -2.02
C ALA A 33 4.01 6.43 -1.55
N ASP A 34 3.40 7.58 -1.29
CA ASP A 34 4.09 8.75 -0.76
C ASP A 34 4.46 8.54 0.71
N LEU A 35 3.55 7.95 1.50
CA LEU A 35 3.84 7.57 2.87
C LEU A 35 4.97 6.53 2.92
N ALA A 36 4.99 5.57 2.00
CA ALA A 36 6.06 4.59 1.85
C ALA A 36 7.42 5.27 1.60
N ALA A 37 7.47 6.22 0.65
CA ALA A 37 8.68 6.97 0.37
C ALA A 37 9.20 7.73 1.60
N GLU A 38 8.31 8.30 2.42
CA GLU A 38 8.67 8.93 3.69
C GLU A 38 9.17 7.92 4.73
N LEU A 39 8.49 6.79 4.90
CA LEU A 39 8.88 5.76 5.87
C LEU A 39 10.23 5.14 5.54
N MET A 40 10.67 5.17 4.28
CA MET A 40 11.99 4.68 3.90
C MET A 40 13.12 5.43 4.63
N GLU A 41 12.93 6.72 4.95
CA GLU A 41 13.90 7.51 5.71
C GLU A 41 14.12 6.96 7.14
N ALA A 42 13.10 6.29 7.70
CA ALA A 42 13.20 5.65 9.01
C ALA A 42 14.27 4.54 9.06
N PHE A 43 14.67 4.00 7.91
CA PHE A 43 15.75 2.99 7.80
C PHE A 43 17.13 3.60 7.56
N GLY A 44 17.22 4.92 7.39
CA GLY A 44 18.46 5.65 7.13
C GLY A 44 19.28 5.98 8.38
N PRO A 45 20.37 6.76 8.23
CA PRO A 45 21.24 7.17 9.33
C PRO A 45 20.54 8.06 10.38
N ASN A 46 19.49 8.78 9.96
CA ASN A 46 18.62 9.60 10.82
C ASN A 46 17.32 8.86 11.22
N GLY A 47 17.27 7.56 10.96
CA GLY A 47 16.10 6.74 11.10
C GLY A 47 15.70 6.40 12.54
N ALA A 48 14.62 5.62 12.67
CA ALA A 48 14.04 5.25 13.96
C ALA A 48 15.03 4.52 14.88
N LYS A 49 15.84 3.62 14.31
CA LYS A 49 16.96 2.92 14.96
C LYS A 49 18.07 2.71 13.93
N ARG A 50 19.18 3.45 14.04
CA ARG A 50 20.32 3.43 13.10
C ARG A 50 20.69 2.00 12.65
N GLY A 51 20.25 1.61 11.45
CA GLY A 51 20.56 0.32 10.83
C GLY A 51 19.98 -0.93 11.51
N LYS A 52 19.13 -0.79 12.53
CA LYS A 52 18.50 -1.94 13.20
C LYS A 52 17.17 -2.28 12.55
N PRO A 53 16.73 -3.55 12.63
CA PRO A 53 15.39 -3.90 12.23
C PRO A 53 14.33 -3.09 13.02
N LEU A 54 13.27 -2.69 12.34
CA LEU A 54 12.20 -1.85 12.89
C LEU A 54 10.91 -2.64 13.00
N THR A 55 10.22 -2.47 14.12
CA THR A 55 8.84 -2.95 14.26
C THR A 55 7.86 -1.92 13.68
N GLN A 56 6.60 -2.32 13.43
CA GLN A 56 5.54 -1.36 13.08
C GLN A 56 5.41 -0.25 14.15
N LEU A 57 5.57 -0.62 15.43
CA LEU A 57 5.54 0.33 16.55
C LEU A 57 6.66 1.38 16.46
N ASP A 58 7.86 0.97 16.05
CA ASP A 58 8.99 1.88 15.89
C ASP A 58 8.71 2.93 14.80
N LEU A 59 8.09 2.50 13.70
CA LEU A 59 7.71 3.38 12.58
C LEU A 59 6.60 4.36 12.97
N VAL A 60 5.57 3.88 13.67
CA VAL A 60 4.51 4.75 14.24
C VAL A 60 5.14 5.80 15.15
N THR A 61 6.01 5.35 16.07
CA THR A 61 6.65 6.24 17.05
C THR A 61 7.55 7.27 16.36
N TRP A 62 8.31 6.85 15.35
CA TRP A 62 9.18 7.74 14.56
C TRP A 62 8.36 8.77 13.78
N LYS A 63 7.30 8.34 13.09
CA LYS A 63 6.42 9.24 12.33
C LYS A 63 5.76 10.28 13.23
N LEU A 64 5.33 9.88 14.43
CA LEU A 64 4.75 10.79 15.44
C LEU A 64 5.71 11.88 15.93
N ARG A 65 7.04 11.73 15.78
CA ARG A 65 8.00 12.78 16.17
C ARG A 65 7.90 14.04 15.31
N GLY A 66 7.40 13.90 14.09
CA GLY A 66 7.20 15.04 13.17
C GLY A 66 5.95 15.87 13.48
N TYR A 67 5.12 15.43 14.44
CA TYR A 67 3.86 16.10 14.77
C TYR A 67 3.96 16.80 16.12
N GLN A 68 3.36 17.99 16.19
CA GLN A 68 3.08 18.66 17.46
C GLN A 68 1.66 18.29 17.90
N PHE A 69 1.50 18.04 19.19
CA PHE A 69 0.21 17.68 19.78
C PHE A 69 -0.13 18.64 20.90
N ASP A 70 -1.34 19.16 20.86
CA ASP A 70 -1.91 20.05 21.87
C ASP A 70 -2.31 19.27 23.13
N SER A 71 -2.50 17.94 23.01
CA SER A 71 -2.85 17.09 24.15
C SER A 71 -2.40 15.63 24.02
N ARG A 72 -2.33 14.94 25.17
CA ARG A 72 -2.08 13.50 25.23
C ARG A 72 -3.20 12.68 24.55
N GLY A 73 -4.44 13.15 24.64
CA GLY A 73 -5.59 12.51 24.00
C GLY A 73 -5.50 12.55 22.47
N GLN A 74 -5.13 13.71 21.92
CA GLN A 74 -4.89 13.89 20.48
C GLN A 74 -3.76 12.97 20.00
N ARG A 75 -2.64 12.91 20.73
CA ARG A 75 -1.52 12.00 20.41
C ARG A 75 -1.96 10.53 20.39
N ALA A 76 -2.75 10.11 21.39
CA ALA A 76 -3.24 8.74 21.47
C ALA A 76 -4.21 8.39 20.32
N MET A 77 -5.02 9.35 19.88
CA MET A 77 -5.93 9.18 18.74
C MET A 77 -5.16 9.03 17.43
N VAL A 78 -4.19 9.92 17.16
CA VAL A 78 -3.34 9.84 15.95
C VAL A 78 -2.53 8.55 15.93
N TYR A 79 -1.97 8.14 17.07
CA TYR A 79 -1.28 6.86 17.21
C TYR A 79 -2.16 5.67 16.77
N LYS A 80 -3.44 5.63 17.19
CA LYS A 80 -4.37 4.57 16.79
C LYS A 80 -4.67 4.60 15.30
N LYS A 81 -4.84 5.79 14.72
CA LYS A 81 -5.17 5.96 13.29
C LYS A 81 -4.00 5.67 12.35
N LEU A 82 -2.75 5.80 12.79
CA LEU A 82 -1.55 5.53 11.97
C LEU A 82 -1.28 4.04 11.72
N GLY A 83 -1.89 3.14 12.50
CA GLY A 83 -1.59 1.70 12.43
C GLY A 83 -1.79 1.12 11.03
N ALA A 84 -2.99 1.23 10.48
CA ALA A 84 -3.30 0.68 9.15
C ALA A 84 -2.52 1.37 8.02
N PRO A 85 -2.46 2.71 7.92
CA PRO A 85 -1.71 3.39 6.87
C PRO A 85 -0.21 3.05 6.86
N ILE A 86 0.42 2.93 8.03
CA ILE A 86 1.83 2.52 8.11
C ILE A 86 2.00 1.09 7.61
N ARG A 87 1.07 0.18 7.91
CA ARG A 87 1.14 -1.19 7.42
C ARG A 87 1.02 -1.25 5.89
N GLU A 88 0.09 -0.51 5.31
CA GLU A 88 -0.08 -0.43 3.85
C GLU A 88 1.17 0.15 3.17
N ALA A 89 1.72 1.24 3.71
CA ALA A 89 2.95 1.82 3.20
C ALA A 89 4.14 0.85 3.31
N MET A 90 4.21 0.05 4.38
CA MET A 90 5.22 -1.01 4.50
C MET A 90 5.06 -2.12 3.46
N GLN A 91 3.83 -2.52 3.14
CA GLN A 91 3.56 -3.47 2.05
C GLN A 91 3.99 -2.92 0.70
N VAL A 92 3.77 -1.62 0.44
CA VAL A 92 4.26 -0.96 -0.78
C VAL A 92 5.78 -1.02 -0.86
N LEU A 93 6.50 -0.69 0.23
CA LEU A 93 7.96 -0.80 0.27
C LEU A 93 8.45 -2.24 0.08
N GLU A 94 7.74 -3.22 0.63
CA GLU A 94 8.05 -4.63 0.50
C GLU A 94 7.88 -5.11 -0.95
N HIS A 95 6.76 -4.77 -1.58
CA HIS A 95 6.48 -5.08 -2.98
C HIS A 95 7.46 -4.39 -3.94
N ALA A 96 7.96 -3.20 -3.56
CA ALA A 96 9.03 -2.53 -4.26
C ALA A 96 10.44 -3.13 -4.00
N GLU A 97 10.53 -4.17 -3.16
CA GLU A 97 11.76 -4.83 -2.69
C GLU A 97 12.73 -3.89 -1.98
N LEU A 98 12.23 -2.79 -1.40
CA LEU A 98 13.02 -1.80 -0.68
C LEU A 98 13.22 -2.19 0.79
N VAL A 99 12.26 -2.93 1.34
CA VAL A 99 12.33 -3.52 2.68
C VAL A 99 11.96 -4.99 2.62
N GLN A 100 12.36 -5.74 3.64
CA GLN A 100 11.98 -7.14 3.82
C GLN A 100 11.35 -7.33 5.20
N LEU A 101 10.28 -8.12 5.27
CA LEU A 101 9.68 -8.56 6.51
C LEU A 101 10.39 -9.81 7.04
N ARG A 102 10.66 -9.83 8.35
CA ARG A 102 11.05 -11.02 9.09
C ARG A 102 9.95 -11.34 10.10
N VAL A 103 9.17 -12.36 9.78
CA VAL A 103 8.13 -12.90 10.64
C VAL A 103 8.76 -13.81 11.70
N ARG A 104 8.35 -13.66 12.95
CA ARG A 104 8.80 -14.52 14.06
C ARG A 104 7.59 -14.95 14.89
N SER A 105 7.53 -16.24 15.23
CA SER A 105 6.41 -16.80 16.00
C SER A 105 6.32 -16.26 17.43
N GLU A 106 7.47 -15.93 18.04
CA GLU A 106 7.59 -15.57 19.45
C GLU A 106 7.95 -14.08 19.68
N SER A 107 8.01 -13.28 18.61
CA SER A 107 8.44 -11.88 18.70
C SER A 107 7.72 -11.03 17.67
N ALA A 108 7.67 -9.72 17.92
CA ALA A 108 7.10 -8.79 16.95
C ALA A 108 7.82 -8.90 15.60
N ASP A 109 7.03 -8.82 14.53
CA ASP A 109 7.55 -8.75 13.17
C ASP A 109 8.49 -7.56 13.01
N THR A 110 9.59 -7.81 12.31
CA THR A 110 10.63 -6.80 12.09
C THR A 110 10.89 -6.58 10.62
N TRP A 111 11.16 -5.34 10.28
CA TRP A 111 11.42 -4.89 8.93
C TRP A 111 12.86 -4.44 8.81
N SER A 112 13.49 -4.69 7.66
CA SER A 112 14.84 -4.19 7.38
C SER A 112 14.94 -3.72 5.95
N ALA A 113 15.67 -2.62 5.73
CA ALA A 113 15.97 -2.18 4.37
C ALA A 113 16.81 -3.25 3.65
N THR A 114 16.49 -3.50 2.38
CA THR A 114 17.30 -4.35 1.51
C THR A 114 18.51 -3.58 0.99
N SER A 115 19.40 -4.23 0.25
CA SER A 115 20.49 -3.53 -0.44
C SER A 115 19.96 -2.53 -1.47
N ARG A 116 18.90 -2.90 -2.20
CA ARG A 116 18.20 -2.00 -3.13
C ARG A 116 17.60 -0.80 -2.41
N GLY A 117 16.92 -1.04 -1.28
CA GLY A 117 16.36 0.00 -0.43
C GLY A 117 17.41 1.01 0.04
N ARG A 118 18.55 0.53 0.57
CA ARG A 118 19.64 1.42 1.01
C ARG A 118 20.21 2.26 -0.13
N GLN A 119 20.47 1.66 -1.29
CA GLN A 119 20.97 2.40 -2.46
C GLN A 119 19.95 3.45 -2.95
N ALA A 120 18.66 3.10 -2.98
CA ALA A 120 17.61 4.07 -3.32
C ALA A 120 17.57 5.22 -2.31
N LEU A 121 17.68 4.92 -1.01
CA LEU A 121 17.69 5.91 0.05
C LEU A 121 18.91 6.83 -0.01
N GLU A 122 20.09 6.31 -0.32
CA GLU A 122 21.33 7.09 -0.52
C GLU A 122 21.21 8.06 -1.70
N ARG A 123 20.48 7.66 -2.75
CA ARG A 123 20.18 8.52 -3.91
C ARG A 123 19.06 9.54 -3.63
N GLY A 124 18.33 9.38 -2.53
CA GLY A 124 17.31 10.32 -2.06
C GLY A 124 15.87 9.85 -2.29
N LYS A 125 14.92 10.64 -1.75
CA LYS A 125 13.48 10.30 -1.71
C LYS A 125 12.85 10.11 -3.10
N ASP A 126 13.30 10.84 -4.10
CA ASP A 126 12.77 10.70 -5.46
C ASP A 126 13.19 9.38 -6.11
N ALA A 127 14.39 8.87 -5.82
CA ALA A 127 14.81 7.55 -6.26
C ALA A 127 13.98 6.43 -5.59
N VAL A 128 13.59 6.63 -4.32
CA VAL A 128 12.66 5.73 -3.63
C VAL A 128 11.29 5.73 -4.30
N ARG A 129 10.74 6.91 -4.62
CA ARG A 129 9.47 7.06 -5.35
C ARG A 129 9.52 6.38 -6.72
N GLN A 130 10.62 6.56 -7.44
CA GLN A 130 10.83 5.91 -8.73
C GLN A 130 10.81 4.38 -8.58
N CYS A 131 11.54 3.82 -7.59
CA CYS A 131 11.53 2.37 -7.35
C CYS A 131 10.12 1.82 -7.03
N ILE A 132 9.33 2.57 -6.26
CA ILE A 132 7.93 2.22 -5.96
C ILE A 132 7.09 2.25 -7.24
N ALA A 133 7.23 3.30 -8.05
CA ALA A 133 6.48 3.46 -9.29
C ALA A 133 6.85 2.40 -10.35
N GLU A 134 8.12 2.02 -10.47
CA GLU A 134 8.59 0.97 -11.40
C GLU A 134 7.96 -0.40 -11.10
N ARG A 135 7.70 -0.68 -9.82
CA ARG A 135 7.07 -1.93 -9.37
C ARG A 135 5.54 -1.84 -9.37
N GLY A 136 4.96 -0.67 -9.10
CA GLY A 136 3.51 -0.42 -9.16
C GLY A 136 2.95 -0.19 -10.57
N GLY A 137 3.79 0.25 -11.52
CA GLY A 137 3.44 0.49 -12.92
C GLY A 137 3.61 -0.74 -13.82
N ARG A 138 4.12 -1.85 -13.28
CA ARG A 138 4.04 -3.14 -13.96
C ARG A 138 2.66 -3.71 -13.65
N PRO A 139 1.69 -3.76 -14.60
CA PRO A 139 0.60 -4.71 -14.44
C PRO A 139 1.27 -6.06 -14.19
N ALA A 140 0.79 -6.82 -13.21
CA ALA A 140 1.34 -8.12 -12.84
C ALA A 140 1.45 -9.04 -14.06
N ALA A 141 2.53 -8.92 -14.83
CA ALA A 141 3.00 -9.89 -15.79
C ALA A 141 3.56 -11.03 -14.93
N GLY A 142 2.65 -11.84 -14.40
CA GLY A 142 2.99 -12.94 -13.50
C GLY A 142 1.82 -13.55 -12.72
N SER A 143 0.67 -12.88 -12.60
CA SER A 143 -0.49 -13.46 -11.92
C SER A 143 -1.82 -12.95 -12.50
N SER A 144 -2.02 -13.17 -13.80
CA SER A 144 -3.36 -13.52 -14.28
C SER A 144 -3.40 -15.04 -14.31
N ALA A 145 -4.01 -15.63 -13.28
CA ALA A 145 -4.48 -17.01 -13.34
C ALA A 145 -5.66 -17.07 -14.32
N LEU A 146 -5.34 -17.02 -15.61
CA LEU A 146 -6.04 -17.76 -16.64
C LEU A 146 -5.03 -18.83 -17.08
N PRO A 147 -5.41 -20.12 -17.17
CA PRO A 147 -4.52 -21.13 -17.73
C PRO A 147 -4.02 -20.63 -19.10
N PRO A 148 -2.81 -21.02 -19.55
CA PRO A 148 -2.39 -20.75 -20.91
C PRO A 148 -3.45 -21.38 -21.83
N GLN A 149 -4.38 -20.55 -22.34
CA GLN A 149 -5.44 -21.02 -23.22
C GLN A 149 -4.75 -21.72 -24.37
N SER A 150 -4.97 -23.02 -24.49
CA SER A 150 -4.38 -23.80 -25.55
C SER A 150 -4.86 -23.24 -26.89
N ILE A 151 -4.11 -23.48 -27.96
CA ILE A 151 -4.51 -23.05 -29.30
C ILE A 151 -5.92 -23.58 -29.63
N ALA A 152 -6.28 -24.76 -29.13
CA ALA A 152 -7.62 -25.33 -29.23
C ALA A 152 -8.68 -24.47 -28.50
N ASP A 153 -8.40 -23.98 -27.28
CA ASP A 153 -9.33 -23.14 -26.53
C ASP A 153 -9.58 -21.80 -27.24
N ARG A 154 -8.54 -21.20 -27.81
CA ARG A 154 -8.66 -19.94 -28.59
C ARG A 154 -9.52 -20.13 -29.84
N LEU A 155 -9.36 -21.26 -30.54
CA LEU A 155 -10.18 -21.59 -31.71
C LEU A 155 -11.65 -21.80 -31.32
N GLN A 156 -11.89 -22.45 -30.18
CA GLN A 156 -13.24 -22.70 -29.68
C GLN A 156 -13.95 -21.43 -29.18
N GLU A 157 -13.20 -20.48 -28.62
CA GLU A 157 -13.72 -19.15 -28.25
C GLU A 157 -14.15 -18.35 -29.49
N LEU A 158 -13.33 -18.35 -30.55
CA LEU A 158 -13.69 -17.71 -31.83
C LEU A 158 -14.94 -18.34 -32.46
N GLU A 159 -15.10 -19.66 -32.38
CA GLU A 159 -16.31 -20.34 -32.85
C GLU A 159 -17.55 -19.95 -32.05
N THR A 160 -17.40 -19.81 -30.73
CA THR A 160 -18.48 -19.37 -29.83
C THR A 160 -18.90 -17.94 -30.14
N LEU A 161 -17.94 -17.03 -30.37
CA LEU A 161 -18.21 -15.65 -30.75
C LEU A 161 -18.88 -15.55 -32.13
N ARG A 162 -18.49 -16.39 -33.09
CA ARG A 162 -19.15 -16.47 -34.40
C ARG A 162 -20.58 -16.99 -34.26
N ALA A 163 -20.79 -18.05 -33.46
CA ALA A 163 -22.11 -18.63 -33.23
C ALA A 163 -23.06 -17.64 -32.50
N ALA A 164 -22.51 -16.79 -31.64
CA ALA A 164 -23.24 -15.71 -30.99
C ALA A 164 -23.50 -14.49 -31.90
N GLY A 165 -22.97 -14.48 -33.14
CA GLY A 165 -23.06 -13.36 -34.07
C GLY A 165 -22.26 -12.13 -33.65
N ALA A 166 -21.34 -12.27 -32.69
CA ALA A 166 -20.53 -11.17 -32.17
C ALA A 166 -19.38 -10.77 -33.11
N ILE A 167 -18.99 -11.67 -34.02
CA ILE A 167 -17.99 -11.44 -35.05
C ILE A 167 -18.50 -11.92 -36.41
N SER A 168 -18.11 -11.21 -37.47
CA SER A 168 -18.46 -11.58 -38.84
C SER A 168 -17.64 -12.79 -39.34
N PRO A 169 -18.09 -13.49 -40.40
CA PRO A 169 -17.36 -14.62 -40.99
C PRO A 169 -15.94 -14.26 -41.46
N ASP A 170 -15.75 -13.04 -41.95
CA ASP A 170 -14.45 -12.54 -42.44
C ASP A 170 -13.49 -12.26 -41.27
N GLU A 171 -14.01 -11.66 -40.19
CA GLU A 171 -13.24 -11.42 -38.95
C GLU A 171 -12.85 -12.74 -38.26
N TYR A 172 -13.77 -13.70 -38.22
CA TYR A 172 -13.49 -15.06 -37.73
C TYR A 172 -12.37 -15.72 -38.54
N SER A 173 -12.42 -15.64 -39.87
CA SER A 173 -11.41 -16.27 -40.74
C SER A 173 -10.03 -15.64 -40.56
N ALA A 174 -9.96 -14.30 -40.44
CA ALA A 174 -8.71 -13.59 -40.18
C ALA A 174 -8.14 -13.90 -38.77
N ALA A 175 -9.00 -13.97 -37.75
CA ALA A 175 -8.60 -14.29 -36.39
C ALA A 175 -8.09 -15.74 -36.27
N ARG A 176 -8.78 -16.69 -36.92
CA ARG A 176 -8.38 -18.10 -36.97
C ARG A 176 -7.05 -18.31 -37.67
N ALA A 177 -6.79 -17.59 -38.76
CA ALA A 177 -5.51 -17.66 -39.47
C ALA A 177 -4.33 -17.21 -38.57
N ARG A 178 -4.51 -16.12 -37.81
CA ARG A 178 -3.49 -15.64 -36.87
C ARG A 178 -3.18 -16.65 -35.76
N VAL A 179 -4.18 -17.36 -35.27
CA VAL A 179 -4.01 -18.38 -34.20
C VAL A 179 -3.27 -19.62 -34.72
N ILE A 180 -3.44 -19.96 -36.00
CA ILE A 180 -2.74 -21.09 -36.64
C ILE A 180 -1.31 -20.73 -37.03
N ASP A 181 -1.05 -19.48 -37.40
CA ASP A 181 0.31 -18.96 -37.69
C ASP A 181 1.20 -18.91 -36.44
N ASP A 182 0.60 -18.91 -35.25
CA ASP A 182 1.25 -18.93 -33.94
C ASP A 182 1.73 -20.35 -33.51
N ILE A 183 1.55 -21.38 -34.37
CA ILE A 183 2.01 -22.77 -34.21
C ILE A 183 3.44 -22.93 -34.73
#